data_AF-A0A3L7WTU0-F1
#
_entry.id   AF-A0A3L7WTU0-F1
#
_cell.length_a   1.000
_cell.length_b   1.000
_cell.length_c   1.000
_cell.angle_alpha   90.00
_cell.angle_beta   90.00
_cell.angle_gamma   90.00
#
_symmetry.space_group_name_H-M   'P 1'
#
loop_
_entity.id
_entity.type
_entity.pdbx_description
1 polymer ?
#
loop_
_entity_poly.entity_id
_entity_poly.type
_entity_poly.pdbx_seq_one_letter_code
_entity_poly.pdbx_strand_id
1 'polypeptide(L)'
;MRAIELVHEDLAESIRNNLPSYLSTDVRCKVIGQSQTNFEEHIDVVPDQTQYFMLALDPLPDRIVAIFDQQTCLAMSERLLGGTPPDEIVVMPLTDLGAVVMRGVW
;
A
#
# COMPACT_ATOMS: atom_id res chain seq x y z
N MET A 1 -22.13 5.57 -2.44
CA MET A 1 -20.84 6.01 -3.01
C MET A 1 -20.19 7.10 -2.15
N ARG A 2 -20.79 8.29 -1.96
CA ARG A 2 -20.15 9.41 -1.22
C ARG A 2 -19.58 9.07 0.16
N ALA A 3 -20.27 8.27 0.97
CA ALA A 3 -19.77 7.87 2.29
C ALA A 3 -18.45 7.07 2.20
N ILE A 4 -18.31 6.22 1.18
CA ILE A 4 -17.09 5.43 0.96
C ILE A 4 -15.95 6.34 0.49
N GLU A 5 -16.24 7.27 -0.41
CA GLU A 5 -15.27 8.28 -0.84
C GLU A 5 -14.72 9.09 0.33
N LEU A 6 -15.59 9.56 1.23
CA LEU A 6 -15.17 10.30 2.43
C LEU A 6 -14.22 9.48 3.32
N VAL A 7 -14.55 8.20 3.55
CA VAL A 7 -13.67 7.31 4.32
C VAL A 7 -12.31 7.13 3.64
N HIS A 8 -12.27 7.03 2.30
CA HIS A 8 -11.00 6.92 1.56
C HIS A 8 -10.23 8.25 1.52
N GLU A 9 -10.92 9.39 1.47
CA GLU A 9 -10.33 10.72 1.58
C GLU A 9 -9.64 10.88 2.94
N ASP A 10 -10.33 10.48 4.02
CA ASP A 10 -9.79 10.48 5.40
C ASP A 10 -8.61 9.50 5.55
N LEU A 11 -8.71 8.30 4.95
CA LEU A 11 -7.61 7.33 4.93
C LEU A 11 -6.39 7.89 4.20
N ALA A 12 -6.58 8.52 3.04
CA ALA A 12 -5.50 9.12 2.27
C ALA A 12 -4.83 10.26 3.05
N GLU A 13 -5.60 11.03 3.82
CA GLU A 13 -5.08 12.02 4.75
C GLU A 13 -4.26 11.39 5.87
N SER A 14 -4.75 10.33 6.50
CA SER A 14 -4.00 9.60 7.52
C SER A 14 -2.67 9.05 6.99
N ILE A 15 -2.67 8.45 5.79
CA ILE A 15 -1.44 7.96 5.14
C ILE A 15 -0.47 9.12 4.91
N ARG A 16 -0.95 10.24 4.38
CA ARG A 16 -0.12 11.43 4.12
C ARG A 16 0.50 12.00 5.39
N ASN A 17 -0.19 11.95 6.52
CA ASN A 17 0.30 12.52 7.77
C ASN A 17 1.24 11.57 8.54
N ASN A 18 1.00 10.26 8.46
CA ASN A 18 1.73 9.27 9.27
C ASN A 18 2.89 8.62 8.51
N LEU A 19 2.70 8.25 7.24
CA LEU A 19 3.69 7.49 6.47
C LEU A 19 5.04 8.20 6.27
N PRO A 20 5.10 9.56 6.12
CA PRO A 20 6.38 10.26 6.04
C PRO A 20 7.30 10.02 7.22
N SER A 21 6.75 9.87 8.43
CA SER A 21 7.55 9.66 9.64
C SER A 21 8.28 8.30 9.62
N TYR A 22 7.67 7.28 9.03
CA TYR A 22 8.27 5.96 8.87
C TYR A 22 9.29 5.91 7.73
N LEU A 23 9.02 6.61 6.63
CA LEU A 23 9.85 6.56 5.41
C LEU A 23 10.94 7.65 5.34
N SER A 24 10.93 8.60 6.28
CA SER A 24 11.81 9.78 6.26
C SER A 24 11.79 10.51 4.91
N THR A 25 10.61 10.63 4.31
CA THR A 25 10.41 11.27 3.00
C THR A 25 9.02 11.85 2.88
N ASP A 26 8.86 12.86 2.03
CA ASP A 26 7.54 13.38 1.69
C ASP A 26 6.72 12.32 0.96
N VAL A 27 5.51 12.07 1.47
CA VAL A 27 4.53 11.17 0.84
C VAL A 27 3.32 11.99 0.42
N ARG A 28 2.93 11.87 -0.84
CA ARG A 28 1.68 12.45 -1.35
C ARG A 28 0.70 11.33 -1.63
N CYS A 29 -0.44 11.36 -0.95
CA CYS A 29 -1.55 10.43 -1.18
C CYS A 29 -2.80 11.21 -1.58
N LYS A 30 -3.50 10.73 -2.61
CA LYS A 30 -4.73 11.32 -3.13
C LYS A 30 -5.64 10.22 -3.67
N VAL A 31 -6.93 10.30 -3.35
CA VAL A 31 -7.96 9.45 -3.96
C VAL A 31 -8.19 9.89 -5.40
N ILE A 32 -8.00 8.97 -6.35
CA ILE A 32 -8.17 9.25 -7.80
C ILE A 32 -9.54 8.83 -8.33
N GLY A 33 -10.23 7.92 -7.65
CA GLY A 33 -11.55 7.45 -8.04
C GLY A 33 -11.97 6.21 -7.26
N GLN A 34 -13.20 5.79 -7.50
CA GLN A 34 -13.78 4.57 -6.97
C GLN A 34 -14.46 3.81 -8.11
N SER A 35 -14.25 2.50 -8.16
CA SER A 35 -14.99 1.59 -9.03
C SER A 35 -15.64 0.48 -8.21
N GLN A 36 -16.74 -0.06 -8.71
CA GLN A 36 -17.34 -1.29 -8.23
C GLN A 36 -17.09 -2.35 -9.29
N THR A 37 -16.49 -3.47 -8.90
CA THR A 37 -16.16 -4.59 -9.79
C THR A 37 -16.29 -5.89 -9.01
N ASN A 38 -16.38 -7.01 -9.74
CA ASN A 38 -16.30 -8.32 -9.14
C ASN A 38 -14.85 -8.64 -8.78
N PHE A 39 -14.65 -9.44 -7.74
CA PHE A 39 -13.31 -9.78 -7.28
C PHE A 39 -12.49 -10.53 -8.34
N GLU A 40 -13.12 -11.47 -9.05
CA GLU A 40 -12.48 -12.26 -10.12
C GLU A 40 -11.98 -11.34 -11.25
N GLU A 41 -12.84 -10.41 -11.71
CA GLU A 41 -12.47 -9.41 -12.72
C GLU A 41 -11.36 -8.47 -12.23
N HIS A 42 -11.32 -8.16 -10.93
CA HIS A 42 -10.28 -7.31 -10.37
C HIS A 42 -8.92 -8.01 -10.32
N ILE A 43 -8.87 -9.28 -9.92
CA ILE A 43 -7.60 -10.03 -9.87
C ILE A 43 -6.98 -10.14 -11.26
N ASP A 44 -7.79 -10.38 -12.28
CA ASP A 44 -7.31 -10.58 -13.66
C ASP A 44 -6.60 -9.34 -14.24
N VAL A 45 -6.87 -8.15 -13.70
CA VAL A 45 -6.23 -6.90 -14.13
C VAL A 45 -5.06 -6.47 -13.25
N VAL A 46 -4.77 -7.19 -12.16
CA VAL A 46 -3.65 -6.87 -11.27
C VAL A 46 -2.34 -7.38 -11.89
N PRO A 47 -1.26 -6.56 -11.97
CA PRO A 47 0.02 -6.99 -12.51
C PRO A 47 0.63 -8.19 -11.76
N ASP A 48 1.36 -9.05 -12.47
CA ASP A 48 2.00 -10.28 -11.94
C ASP A 48 2.94 -10.06 -10.74
N GLN A 49 3.40 -8.82 -10.51
CA GLN A 49 4.32 -8.46 -9.43
C GLN A 49 3.67 -7.42 -8.52
N THR A 50 2.64 -7.86 -7.82
CA THR A 50 1.87 -7.03 -6.90
C THR A 50 1.85 -7.65 -5.51
N GLN A 51 2.01 -6.81 -4.48
CA GLN A 51 1.95 -7.24 -3.09
C GLN A 51 0.55 -7.00 -2.53
N TYR A 52 0.04 -8.02 -1.84
CA TYR A 52 -1.28 -8.00 -1.22
C TYR A 52 -1.12 -7.97 0.30
N PHE A 53 -1.72 -6.96 0.93
CA PHE A 53 -1.78 -6.84 2.39
C PHE A 53 -3.23 -7.03 2.83
N MET A 54 -3.47 -8.08 3.63
CA MET A 54 -4.77 -8.28 4.26
C MET A 54 -4.83 -7.49 5.56
N LEU A 55 -5.71 -6.50 5.62
CA LEU A 55 -5.94 -5.69 6.81
C LEU A 55 -7.23 -6.15 7.48
N ALA A 56 -7.16 -6.46 8.77
CA ALA A 56 -8.34 -6.68 9.59
C ALA A 56 -8.90 -5.32 10.01
N LEU A 57 -10.21 -5.13 9.84
CA LEU A 57 -10.88 -3.90 10.25
C LEU A 57 -11.64 -4.16 11.54
N ASP A 58 -11.11 -3.87 12.73
CA ASP A 58 -11.91 -3.94 13.97
C ASP A 58 -12.73 -2.63 14.10
N PRO A 59 -14.09 -2.64 14.22
CA PRO A 59 -15.01 -3.75 14.54
C PRO A 59 -15.77 -4.37 13.35
N LEU A 60 -15.34 -4.13 12.11
CA LEU A 60 -15.96 -4.74 10.94
C LEU A 60 -15.58 -6.24 10.86
N PRO A 61 -16.54 -7.12 10.53
CA PRO A 61 -16.33 -8.56 10.61
C PRO A 61 -15.37 -9.10 9.53
N ASP A 62 -15.07 -8.31 8.50
CA ASP A 62 -14.33 -8.74 7.32
C ASP A 62 -12.97 -8.05 7.15
N ARG A 63 -12.16 -8.61 6.24
CA ARG A 63 -10.84 -8.10 5.88
C ARG A 63 -10.94 -7.25 4.61
N ILE A 64 -10.07 -6.26 4.53
CA ILE A 64 -9.80 -5.56 3.27
C ILE A 64 -8.44 -5.98 2.73
N VAL A 65 -8.29 -5.82 1.42
CA VAL A 65 -7.04 -6.07 0.73
C VAL A 65 -6.49 -4.73 0.26
N ALA A 66 -5.31 -4.36 0.75
CA ALA A 66 -4.53 -3.26 0.20
C ALA A 66 -3.52 -3.82 -0.79
N ILE A 67 -3.43 -3.18 -1.95
CA ILE A 67 -2.66 -3.65 -3.09
C ILE A 67 -1.62 -2.59 -3.40
N PHE A 68 -0.35 -2.99 -3.45
CA PHE A 68 0.77 -2.12 -3.80
C PHE A 68 1.59 -2.77 -4.90
N ASP A 69 2.01 -1.97 -5.88
CA ASP A 69 2.96 -2.42 -6.88
C ASP A 69 4.30 -2.77 -6.22
N GLN A 70 5.01 -3.74 -6.80
CA GLN A 70 6.26 -4.25 -6.23
C GLN A 70 7.35 -3.17 -6.12
N GLN A 71 7.39 -2.20 -7.05
CA GLN A 71 8.36 -1.12 -7.04
C GLN A 71 8.18 -0.22 -5.81
N THR A 72 6.94 0.19 -5.51
CA THR A 72 6.60 0.94 -4.31
C THR A 72 6.98 0.17 -3.05
N CYS A 73 6.67 -1.12 -2.98
CA CYS A 73 7.03 -1.97 -1.84
C CYS A 73 8.55 -2.06 -1.62
N LEU A 74 9.33 -2.25 -2.68
CA LEU A 74 10.80 -2.28 -2.59
C LEU A 74 11.34 -0.93 -2.12
N ALA A 75 10.85 0.17 -2.70
CA ALA A 75 11.26 1.53 -2.31
C ALA A 75 10.97 1.82 -0.83
N MET A 76 9.79 1.43 -0.36
CA MET A 76 9.39 1.58 1.04
C MET A 76 10.27 0.71 1.95
N SER A 77 10.50 -0.56 1.59
CA SER A 77 11.31 -1.47 2.40
C SER A 77 12.74 -0.97 2.58
N GLU A 78 13.36 -0.42 1.54
CA GLU A 78 14.71 0.15 1.61
C GLU A 78 14.76 1.34 2.56
N ARG A 79 13.78 2.24 2.48
CA ARG A 79 13.69 3.41 3.39
C ARG A 79 13.48 2.99 4.84
N LEU A 80 12.62 2.00 5.10
CA LEU A 80 12.37 1.49 6.44
C LEU A 80 13.59 0.80 7.06
N LEU A 81 14.48 0.25 6.23
CA LEU A 81 15.78 -0.27 6.64
C LEU A 81 16.84 0.84 6.82
N GLY A 82 16.48 2.10 6.62
CA GLY A 82 17.37 3.26 6.74
C GLY A 82 18.17 3.59 5.48
N GLY A 83 17.87 2.91 4.37
CA GLY A 83 18.50 3.13 3.07
C GLY A 83 17.85 4.25 2.25
N THR A 84 18.43 4.51 1.08
CA THR A 84 17.84 5.38 0.05
C THR A 84 17.61 4.53 -1.19
N PRO A 85 16.37 4.43 -1.70
CA PRO A 85 16.09 3.62 -2.88
C PRO A 85 16.83 4.19 -4.10
N PRO A 86 17.31 3.32 -5.01
CA PRO A 86 17.95 3.77 -6.25
C PRO A 86 16.94 4.45 -7.16
N ASP A 87 17.43 5.29 -8.09
CA ASP A 87 16.59 5.96 -9.09
C ASP A 87 15.85 4.94 -9.98
N GLU A 88 16.49 3.81 -10.28
CA GLU A 88 15.92 2.69 -11.00
C GLU A 88 15.84 1.46 -10.09
N ILE A 89 14.62 1.03 -9.79
CA ILE A 89 14.36 -0.13 -8.93
C ILE A 89 14.16 -1.35 -9.83
N VAL A 90 15.05 -2.33 -9.71
CA VAL A 90 14.88 -3.64 -10.35
C VAL A 90 13.74 -4.38 -9.64
N VAL A 91 12.65 -4.61 -10.36
CA VAL A 91 11.47 -5.26 -9.79
C VAL A 91 11.73 -6.74 -9.56
N MET A 92 11.76 -7.12 -8.28
CA MET A 92 11.99 -8.49 -7.82
C MET A 92 11.15 -8.76 -6.58
N PRO A 93 10.83 -10.02 -6.24
CA PRO A 93 10.07 -10.35 -5.03
C PRO A 93 10.71 -9.79 -3.77
N LEU A 94 9.89 -9.39 -2.80
CA LEU A 94 10.38 -8.98 -1.49
C LEU A 94 11.10 -10.16 -0.81
N THR A 95 12.22 -9.87 -0.16
CA THR A 95 12.85 -10.83 0.75
C THR A 95 11.99 -11.00 2.01
N ASP A 96 12.20 -12.08 2.76
CA ASP A 96 11.49 -12.31 4.03
C ASP A 96 11.65 -11.13 5.00
N LEU A 97 12.86 -10.54 5.07
CA LEU A 97 13.13 -9.35 5.87
C LEU A 97 12.31 -8.15 5.36
N GLY A 98 12.32 -7.89 4.06
CA GLY A 98 11.52 -6.83 3.45
C GLY A 98 10.03 -6.99 3.74
N ALA A 99 9.51 -8.21 3.65
CA ALA A 99 8.12 -8.52 3.98
C ALA A 99 7.80 -8.29 5.47
N VAL A 100 8.71 -8.65 6.39
CA VAL A 100 8.55 -8.38 7.83
C VAL A 100 8.51 -6.89 8.12
N VAL A 101 9.44 -6.13 7.53
CA VAL A 101 9.54 -4.69 7.74
C VAL A 101 8.31 -3.96 7.19
N MET A 102 7.85 -4.36 6.01
CA MET A 102 6.62 -3.81 5.41
C MET A 102 5.37 -4.10 6.25
N ARG A 103 5.28 -5.26 6.91
CA ARG A 103 4.17 -5.55 7.83
C ARG A 103 4.15 -4.68 9.09
N GLY A 104 5.28 -4.07 9.47
CA GLY A 104 5.34 -3.17 10.63
C GLY A 104 4.72 -1.79 10.39
N VAL A 105 4.39 -1.46 9.13
CA VAL A 105 3.87 -0.16 8.71
C VAL A 105 2.35 -0.15 8.57
N TRP A 106 1.73 -1.31 8.35
CA TRP A 106 0.31 -1.47 8.03
C TRP A 106 -0.47 -2.19 9.12
#